data_AF-I1C3A4-F1
#
_entry.id   AF-I1C3A4-F1
#
_cell.length_a   1.000
_cell.length_b   1.000
_cell.length_c   1.000
_cell.angle_alpha   90.00
_cell.angle_beta   90.00
_cell.angle_gamma   90.00
#
_symmetry.space_group_name_H-M   'P 1'
#
loop_
_entity.id
_entity.type
_entity.pdbx_description
1 polymer ?
#
loop_
_entity_poly.entity_id
_entity_poly.type
_entity_poly.pdbx_seq_one_letter_code
_entity_poly.pdbx_strand_id
1 'polypeptide(L)'
;MARSNPRYAIERGLLTINDKPVTLDTIVKTSDVIGHKIHRHEPPCTDQPIGIVHEDQDLFVIDKPGGIPVHPAGRFRHNTVIHVLKKERNIPKLFPANRLDLPTSGLMLIAKNPERAKQLEREMSAGLIRKEYLCRVDGEFPE
;
A
#
# COMPACT_ATOMS: atom_id res chain seq x y z
N MET A 1 4.75 13.59 -0.25
CA MET A 1 6.16 13.21 -0.48
C MET A 1 7.01 13.96 0.52
N ALA A 2 7.86 13.29 1.31
CA ALA A 2 8.89 14.01 2.07
C ALA A 2 9.79 14.70 1.03
N ARG A 3 9.82 16.03 1.03
CA ARG A 3 10.66 16.81 0.11
C ARG A 3 12.11 16.56 0.54
N SER A 4 12.79 15.68 -0.18
CA SER A 4 14.24 15.51 -0.02
C SER A 4 14.90 16.83 -0.40
N ASN A 5 15.65 17.43 0.51
CA ASN A 5 16.41 18.65 0.25
C ASN A 5 17.45 18.36 -0.87
N PRO A 6 17.33 18.97 -2.07
CA PRO A 6 18.23 18.67 -3.19
C PRO A 6 19.69 19.02 -2.89
N ARG A 7 19.94 20.11 -2.12
CA ARG A 7 21.29 20.48 -1.70
C ARG A 7 21.94 19.41 -0.85
N TYR A 8 21.21 18.91 0.15
CA TYR A 8 21.67 17.80 0.99
C TYR A 8 22.00 16.55 0.17
N ALA A 9 21.17 16.22 -0.82
CA ALA A 9 21.41 15.05 -1.67
C ALA A 9 22.68 15.20 -2.53
N ILE A 10 22.91 16.40 -3.07
CA ILE A 10 24.11 16.73 -3.86
C ILE A 10 25.36 16.66 -2.98
N GLU A 11 25.36 17.34 -1.83
CA GLU A 11 26.48 17.35 -0.87
C GLU A 11 26.88 15.96 -0.37
N ARG A 12 25.91 15.05 -0.26
CA ARG A 12 26.13 13.66 0.17
C ARG A 12 26.42 12.69 -0.98
N GLY A 13 26.51 13.17 -2.23
CA GLY A 13 26.70 12.31 -3.41
C GLY A 13 25.54 11.35 -3.66
N LEU A 14 24.35 11.65 -3.15
CA LEU A 14 23.13 10.85 -3.30
C LEU A 14 22.41 11.17 -4.61
N LEU A 15 22.77 12.27 -5.28
CA LEU A 15 22.25 12.65 -6.59
C LEU A 15 23.36 12.51 -7.64
N THR A 16 23.06 11.79 -8.72
CA THR A 16 24.01 11.50 -9.79
C THR A 16 23.43 11.84 -11.16
N ILE A 17 24.31 12.12 -12.12
CA ILE A 17 24.00 12.16 -13.55
C ILE A 17 24.93 11.15 -14.22
N ASN A 18 24.36 10.20 -14.95
CA ASN A 18 25.10 9.11 -15.60
C ASN A 18 26.06 8.41 -14.61
N ASP A 19 25.52 8.08 -13.43
CA ASP A 19 26.22 7.44 -12.29
C ASP A 19 27.39 8.22 -11.67
N LYS A 20 27.57 9.48 -12.03
CA LYS A 20 28.59 10.36 -11.44
C LYS A 20 27.95 11.37 -10.48
N PRO A 21 28.56 11.64 -9.30
CA PRO A 21 28.10 12.69 -8.41
C PRO A 21 28.05 14.06 -9.12
N VAL A 22 27.08 14.89 -8.74
CA VAL A 22 26.90 16.22 -9.33
C VAL A 22 27.18 17.33 -8.33
N THR A 23 27.19 18.56 -8.82
CA THR A 23 27.27 19.79 -8.03
C THR A 23 26.03 20.65 -8.28
N LEU A 24 25.86 21.75 -7.54
CA LEU A 24 24.74 22.67 -7.76
C LEU A 24 24.77 23.36 -9.12
N ASP A 25 25.95 23.48 -9.72
CA ASP A 25 26.17 24.13 -11.03
C ASP A 25 26.17 23.13 -12.18
N THR A 26 25.94 21.85 -11.92
CA THR A 26 25.93 20.82 -12.97
C THR A 26 24.76 21.03 -13.91
N ILE A 27 25.08 21.34 -15.17
CA ILE A 27 24.10 21.52 -16.24
C ILE A 27 23.65 20.14 -16.76
N VAL A 28 22.34 19.86 -16.65
CA VAL A 28 21.71 18.67 -17.21
C VAL A 28 21.57 18.82 -18.72
N LYS A 29 21.93 17.77 -19.46
CA LYS A 29 21.81 17.71 -20.91
C LYS A 29 20.70 16.75 -21.33
N THR A 30 20.25 16.89 -22.56
CA THR A 30 19.34 15.93 -23.17
C THR A 30 19.94 14.52 -23.10
N SER A 31 19.11 13.55 -22.73
CA SER A 31 19.48 12.13 -22.55
C SER A 31 20.33 11.81 -21.31
N ASP A 32 20.58 12.77 -20.42
CA ASP A 32 21.19 12.48 -19.12
C ASP A 32 20.25 11.64 -18.24
N VAL A 33 20.81 10.63 -17.58
CA VAL A 33 20.09 9.81 -16.59
C VAL A 33 20.37 10.34 -15.20
N ILE A 34 19.33 10.84 -14.54
CA ILE A 34 19.41 11.34 -13.16
C ILE A 34 19.15 10.18 -12.18
N GLY A 35 20.12 9.88 -11.34
CA GLY A 35 19.98 8.97 -10.21
C GLY A 35 19.77 9.73 -8.90
N HIS A 36 18.86 9.27 -8.04
CA HIS A 36 18.71 9.80 -6.69
C HIS A 36 18.51 8.67 -5.67
N LYS A 37 19.52 8.44 -4.85
CA LYS A 37 19.51 7.45 -3.79
C LYS A 37 18.93 8.05 -2.51
N ILE A 38 17.75 7.57 -2.10
CA ILE A 38 17.08 8.02 -0.87
C ILE A 38 16.97 6.85 0.09
N HIS A 39 17.45 7.03 1.32
CA HIS A 39 17.12 6.12 2.41
C HIS A 39 15.73 6.47 2.96
N ARG A 40 14.80 5.50 2.96
CA ARG A 40 13.44 5.70 3.45
C ARG A 40 13.13 4.71 4.56
N HIS A 41 12.73 5.22 5.71
CA HIS A 41 12.09 4.44 6.75
C HIS A 41 10.59 4.48 6.55
N GLU A 42 9.97 3.31 6.51
CA GLU A 42 8.52 3.22 6.57
C GLU A 42 8.05 3.62 7.96
N PRO A 43 6.89 4.29 8.08
CA PRO A 43 6.29 4.52 9.37
C PRO A 43 5.99 3.17 10.05
N PRO A 44 5.99 3.13 11.39
CA PRO A 44 5.48 1.97 12.10
C PRO A 44 4.01 1.74 11.73
N CYS A 45 3.62 0.47 11.65
CA CYS A 45 2.24 0.02 11.55
C CYS A 45 1.93 -0.90 12.73
N THR A 46 0.66 -1.27 12.89
CA THR A 46 0.29 -2.32 13.84
C THR A 46 1.07 -3.62 13.57
N ASP A 47 1.42 -4.33 14.64
CA ASP A 47 2.02 -5.66 14.63
C ASP A 47 0.98 -6.78 14.82
N GLN A 48 -0.30 -6.41 14.94
CA GLN A 48 -1.39 -7.38 15.02
C GLN A 48 -1.41 -8.28 13.79
N PRO A 49 -1.61 -9.60 13.97
CA PRO A 49 -1.63 -10.54 12.86
C PRO A 49 -2.81 -10.25 11.93
N ILE A 50 -2.60 -10.49 10.63
CA ILE A 50 -3.68 -10.43 9.64
C ILE A 50 -4.43 -11.76 9.71
N GLY A 51 -5.62 -11.75 10.29
CA GLY A 51 -6.44 -12.94 10.44
C GLY A 51 -6.95 -13.43 9.08
N ILE A 52 -6.97 -14.74 8.86
CA ILE A 52 -7.67 -15.35 7.72
C ILE A 52 -9.01 -15.87 8.24
N VAL A 53 -10.09 -15.24 7.80
CA VAL A 53 -11.47 -15.63 8.14
C VAL A 53 -11.95 -16.73 7.20
N HIS A 54 -11.58 -16.64 5.92
CA HIS A 54 -11.88 -17.65 4.93
C HIS A 54 -10.79 -17.71 3.86
N GLU A 55 -10.53 -18.91 3.37
CA GLU A 55 -9.60 -19.16 2.28
C GLU A 55 -10.16 -20.27 1.38
N ASP A 56 -10.23 -19.99 0.09
CA ASP A 56 -10.50 -20.97 -0.95
C ASP A 56 -9.39 -20.95 -2.02
N GLN A 57 -9.61 -21.61 -3.16
CA GLN A 57 -8.63 -21.67 -4.25
C GLN A 57 -8.26 -20.29 -4.83
N ASP A 58 -9.19 -19.34 -4.85
CA ASP A 58 -9.09 -18.09 -5.59
C ASP A 58 -9.28 -16.83 -4.73
N LEU A 59 -9.65 -16.98 -3.45
CA LEU A 59 -10.01 -15.88 -2.55
C LEU A 59 -9.44 -16.07 -1.14
N PHE A 60 -8.96 -14.98 -0.57
CA PHE A 60 -8.83 -14.78 0.87
C PHE A 60 -9.89 -13.80 1.35
N VAL A 61 -10.54 -14.13 2.46
CA VAL A 61 -11.25 -13.17 3.31
C VAL A 61 -10.41 -12.99 4.55
N ILE A 62 -9.91 -11.78 4.75
CA ILE A 62 -9.06 -11.44 5.88
C ILE A 62 -9.81 -10.58 6.88
N ASP A 63 -9.42 -10.68 8.15
CA ASP A 63 -9.70 -9.66 9.16
C ASP A 63 -8.50 -8.71 9.23
N LYS A 64 -8.63 -7.53 8.62
CA LYS A 64 -7.56 -6.53 8.59
C LYS A 64 -7.53 -5.78 9.93
N PRO A 65 -6.40 -5.75 10.65
CA PRO A 65 -6.29 -4.88 11.82
C PRO A 65 -6.28 -3.39 11.42
N GLY A 66 -6.75 -2.52 12.31
CA GLY A 66 -6.58 -1.07 12.14
C GLY A 66 -5.12 -0.67 12.29
N GLY A 67 -4.66 0.34 11.54
CA GLY A 67 -3.28 0.85 11.60
C GLY A 67 -2.29 0.21 10.62
N ILE A 68 -2.76 -0.59 9.65
CA ILE A 68 -1.96 -1.07 8.51
C ILE A 68 -2.64 -0.71 7.17
N PRO A 69 -1.90 -0.15 6.19
CA PRO A 69 -2.44 0.14 4.87
C PRO A 69 -2.60 -1.12 4.03
N VAL A 70 -3.56 -1.11 3.11
CA VAL A 70 -3.86 -2.26 2.23
C VAL A 70 -2.72 -2.52 1.25
N HIS A 71 -2.36 -1.52 0.45
CA HIS A 71 -1.39 -1.61 -0.64
C HIS A 71 -0.34 -0.50 -0.53
N PRO A 72 0.82 -0.62 -1.21
CA PRO A 72 1.85 0.40 -1.21
C PRO A 72 1.29 1.78 -1.56
N ALA A 73 1.37 2.71 -0.61
CA ALA A 73 0.84 4.05 -0.76
C ALA A 73 1.65 5.03 0.09
N GLY A 74 2.03 6.16 -0.52
CA GLY A 74 2.76 7.22 0.17
C GLY A 74 4.10 6.77 0.76
N ARG A 75 4.16 6.68 2.09
CA ARG A 75 5.36 6.30 2.86
C ARG A 75 5.47 4.80 3.14
N PHE A 76 4.45 4.01 2.81
CA PHE A 76 4.39 2.57 3.04
C PHE A 76 4.66 1.82 1.73
N ARG A 77 5.59 0.86 1.75
CA ARG A 77 5.89 -0.05 0.62
C ARG A 77 5.78 -1.51 1.03
N HIS A 78 6.37 -1.86 2.16
CA HIS A 78 6.47 -3.21 2.71
C HIS A 78 5.54 -3.42 3.90
N ASN A 79 5.30 -2.38 4.71
CA ASN A 79 4.38 -2.40 5.85
C ASN A 79 2.93 -2.24 5.34
N THR A 80 2.46 -3.21 4.55
CA THR A 80 1.12 -3.23 3.93
C THR A 80 0.56 -4.64 4.00
N VAL A 81 -0.77 -4.76 4.09
CA VAL A 81 -1.48 -6.05 4.09
C VAL A 81 -1.03 -6.93 2.92
N ILE A 82 -1.00 -6.37 1.71
CA ILE A 82 -0.65 -7.11 0.51
C ILE A 82 0.80 -7.60 0.55
N HIS A 83 1.75 -6.78 1.01
CA HIS A 83 3.15 -7.21 1.06
C HIS A 83 3.38 -8.27 2.15
N VAL A 84 2.78 -8.09 3.33
CA VAL A 84 2.85 -9.06 4.43
C VAL A 84 2.27 -10.41 4.00
N LEU A 85 1.03 -10.44 3.49
CA LEU A 85 0.40 -11.69 3.06
C LEU A 85 1.14 -12.38 1.91
N LYS A 86 1.62 -11.62 0.92
CA LYS A 86 2.44 -12.19 -0.15
C LYS A 86 3.67 -12.92 0.40
N LYS A 87 4.36 -12.30 1.35
CA LYS A 87 5.58 -12.84 1.95
C LYS A 87 5.28 -14.05 2.83
N GLU A 88 4.27 -13.97 3.68
CA GLU A 88 3.88 -15.06 4.59
C GLU A 88 3.33 -16.29 3.86
N ARG A 89 2.57 -16.07 2.78
CA ARG A 89 1.95 -17.16 2.00
C ARG A 89 2.76 -17.60 0.78
N ASN A 90 3.91 -16.98 0.55
CA ASN A 90 4.76 -17.20 -0.64
C ASN A 90 3.98 -17.05 -1.96
N ILE A 91 3.12 -16.02 -2.04
CA ILE A 91 2.28 -15.75 -3.22
C ILE A 91 2.87 -14.55 -3.98
N PRO A 92 3.16 -14.67 -5.29
CA PRO A 92 3.82 -13.60 -6.04
C PRO A 92 2.93 -12.37 -6.22
N LYS A 93 1.62 -12.58 -6.38
CA LYS A 93 0.66 -11.51 -6.64
C LYS A 93 -0.68 -11.78 -5.97
N LEU A 94 -1.23 -10.73 -5.38
CA LEU A 94 -2.54 -10.70 -4.76
C LEU A 94 -3.29 -9.49 -5.29
N PHE A 95 -4.61 -9.61 -5.37
CA PHE A 95 -5.49 -8.66 -6.02
C PHE A 95 -6.58 -8.24 -5.01
N PRO A 96 -6.35 -7.21 -4.19
CA PRO A 96 -7.37 -6.74 -3.26
C PRO A 96 -8.60 -6.26 -4.04
N ALA A 97 -9.76 -6.83 -3.74
CA ALA A 97 -11.01 -6.50 -4.42
C ALA A 97 -11.69 -5.27 -3.80
N ASN A 98 -11.48 -5.03 -2.50
CA ASN A 98 -11.88 -3.80 -1.81
C ASN A 98 -10.68 -3.16 -1.09
N ARG A 99 -10.89 -1.95 -0.56
CA ARG A 99 -9.94 -1.29 0.35
C ARG A 99 -10.64 -0.87 1.64
N LEU A 100 -9.90 -0.93 2.73
CA LEU A 100 -10.22 -0.25 3.99
C LEU A 100 -9.15 0.82 4.22
N ASP A 101 -9.53 1.94 4.83
CA ASP A 101 -8.60 3.00 5.16
C ASP A 101 -7.63 2.56 6.27
N LEU A 102 -6.57 3.33 6.46
CA LEU A 102 -5.53 3.03 7.44
C LEU A 102 -6.10 2.74 8.85
N PRO A 103 -6.98 3.58 9.44
CA PRO A 103 -7.50 3.31 10.79
C PRO A 103 -8.61 2.24 10.82
N THR A 104 -9.21 1.90 9.68
CA THR A 104 -10.37 1.01 9.63
C THR A 104 -9.93 -0.45 9.73
N SER A 105 -10.53 -1.21 10.65
CA SER A 105 -10.38 -2.66 10.75
C SER A 105 -11.54 -3.40 10.09
N GLY A 106 -11.39 -4.71 9.91
CA GLY A 106 -12.47 -5.61 9.50
C GLY A 106 -12.23 -6.32 8.17
N LEU A 107 -13.33 -6.82 7.60
CA LEU A 107 -13.27 -7.78 6.50
C LEU A 107 -12.77 -7.19 5.19
N MET A 108 -11.81 -7.88 4.57
CA MET A 108 -11.33 -7.58 3.23
C MET A 108 -11.26 -8.81 2.36
N LEU A 109 -11.67 -8.63 1.10
CA LEU A 109 -11.63 -9.63 0.05
C LEU A 109 -10.36 -9.42 -0.78
N ILE A 110 -9.52 -10.46 -0.86
CA ILE A 110 -8.28 -10.45 -1.64
C ILE A 110 -8.28 -11.65 -2.56
N ALA A 111 -8.45 -11.41 -3.85
CA ALA A 111 -8.37 -12.45 -4.85
C ALA A 111 -6.92 -12.90 -5.08
N LYS A 112 -6.73 -14.19 -5.36
CA LYS A 112 -5.45 -14.82 -5.67
C LYS A 112 -5.12 -14.75 -7.17
N ASN A 113 -6.11 -14.48 -8.02
CA ASN A 113 -5.97 -14.31 -9.47
C ASN A 113 -6.76 -13.07 -9.97
N PRO A 114 -6.40 -12.50 -11.15
CA PRO A 114 -7.04 -11.28 -11.67
C PRO A 114 -8.49 -11.50 -12.13
N GLU A 115 -8.84 -12.71 -12.60
CA GLU A 115 -10.19 -13.04 -13.05
C GLU A 115 -11.21 -12.92 -11.90
N ARG A 116 -10.88 -13.50 -10.74
CA ARG A 116 -11.68 -13.44 -9.53
C ARG A 116 -11.77 -12.02 -8.99
N ALA A 117 -10.68 -11.25 -9.05
CA ALA A 117 -10.69 -9.84 -8.66
C ALA A 117 -11.70 -9.03 -9.49
N LYS A 118 -11.68 -9.21 -10.82
CA LYS A 118 -12.61 -8.55 -11.75
C LYS A 118 -14.05 -8.97 -11.53
N GLN A 119 -14.28 -10.24 -11.18
CA GLN A 119 -15.61 -10.73 -10.82
C GLN A 119 -16.13 -10.03 -9.55
N LEU A 120 -15.32 -10.00 -8.48
CA LEU A 120 -15.70 -9.36 -7.22
C LEU A 120 -15.96 -7.86 -7.38
N GLU A 121 -15.17 -7.17 -8.22
CA GLU A 121 -15.38 -5.76 -8.56
C GLU A 121 -16.73 -5.54 -9.25
N ARG A 122 -17.10 -6.42 -10.20
CA ARG A 122 -18.42 -6.39 -10.86
C ARG A 122 -19.55 -6.66 -9.87
N GLU A 123 -19.41 -7.68 -9.02
CA GLU A 123 -20.42 -8.02 -8.01
C GLU A 123 -20.63 -6.87 -7.00
N MET A 124 -19.54 -6.21 -6.57
CA MET A 124 -19.62 -5.01 -5.72
C MET A 124 -20.31 -3.85 -6.44
N SER A 125 -19.96 -3.60 -7.70
CA SER A 125 -20.53 -2.50 -8.49
C SER A 125 -22.01 -2.73 -8.82
N ALA A 126 -22.42 -3.99 -8.95
CA ALA A 126 -23.81 -4.39 -9.16
C ALA A 126 -24.63 -4.45 -7.86
N GLY A 127 -24.04 -4.14 -6.69
CA GLY A 127 -24.74 -4.18 -5.40
C GLY A 127 -25.05 -5.58 -4.89
N LEU A 128 -24.41 -6.62 -5.45
CA LEU A 128 -24.62 -8.02 -5.04
C LEU A 128 -23.88 -8.37 -3.74
N ILE A 129 -22.96 -7.51 -3.30
CA ILE A 129 -22.20 -7.66 -2.07
C ILE A 129 -22.68 -6.60 -1.06
N ARG A 130 -23.37 -7.05 -0.01
CA ARG A 130 -23.73 -6.21 1.15
C ARG A 130 -22.50 -6.03 2.04
N LYS A 131 -22.23 -4.79 2.42
CA LYS A 131 -21.15 -4.42 3.35
C LYS A 131 -21.76 -3.72 4.55
N GLU A 132 -21.39 -4.17 5.74
CA GLU A 132 -21.85 -3.58 6.99
C GLU A 132 -20.65 -3.11 7.79
N TYR A 133 -20.78 -1.92 8.37
CA TYR A 133 -19.75 -1.30 9.19
C TYR A 133 -20.34 -0.99 10.55
N LEU A 134 -19.69 -1.51 11.58
CA LEU A 134 -19.99 -1.13 12.95
C LEU A 134 -19.15 0.08 13.33
N CYS A 135 -19.82 1.18 13.65
CA CYS A 135 -19.18 2.44 14.00
C CYS A 135 -19.66 2.90 15.38
N ARG A 136 -18.72 3.35 16.22
CA ARG A 136 -19.06 4.20 17.37
C ARG A 136 -18.82 5.64 16.96
N VAL A 137 -19.81 6.47 17.20
CA VAL A 137 -19.81 7.87 16.77
C VAL A 137 -20.19 8.76 17.96
N ASP A 138 -19.80 10.02 17.87
CA ASP A 138 -20.14 11.04 18.85
C ASP A 138 -21.23 11.95 18.26
N GLY A 139 -22.33 12.12 18.98
CA GLY A 139 -23.50 12.88 18.54
C GLY A 139 -24.85 12.20 18.81
N GLU A 140 -25.94 12.89 18.49
CA GLU A 140 -27.32 12.40 18.58
C GLU A 140 -27.84 12.03 17.18
N PHE A 141 -28.40 10.82 17.05
CA PHE A 141 -29.07 10.41 15.82
C PHE A 141 -30.55 10.77 15.89
N PRO A 142 -31.14 11.25 14.80
CA PRO A 142 -32.59 11.30 14.68
C PRO A 142 -33.19 9.91 14.86
N GLU A 143 -34.35 9.83 15.54
CA GLU A 143 -35.18 8.63 15.56
C GLU A 143 -35.75 8.28 14.18
#